data_AF-A0A523Y3M6-F1
#
_entry.id   AF-A0A523Y3M6-F1
#
_cell.length_a   1.000
_cell.length_b   1.000
_cell.length_c   1.000
_cell.angle_alpha   90.00
_cell.angle_beta   90.00
_cell.angle_gamma   90.00
#
_symmetry.space_group_name_H-M   'P 1'
#
loop_
_entity.id
_entity.type
_entity.pdbx_description
1 polymer ?
#
loop_
_entity_poly.entity_id
_entity_poly.type
_entity_poly.pdbx_seq_one_letter_code
_entity_poly.pdbx_strand_id
1 'polypeptide(L)' 'MKYPKLRELKEAFTALIKGPYTTKFPKIPAPAAPAYRGKPEFSEEECVVCGACANV' A
#
# COMPACT_ATOMS: atom_id res chain seq x y z
N MET A 1 -30.80 3.92 -22.97
CA MET A 1 -29.49 3.26 -22.71
C MET A 1 -29.27 2.18 -23.75
N LYS A 2 -28.12 2.16 -24.43
CA LYS A 2 -27.78 1.08 -25.38
C LYS A 2 -27.41 -0.17 -24.56
N TYR A 3 -27.90 -1.34 -24.94
CA TYR A 3 -27.54 -2.58 -24.25
C TYR A 3 -26.02 -2.76 -24.19
N PRO A 4 -25.49 -3.34 -23.08
CA PRO A 4 -24.07 -3.66 -22.99
C PRO A 4 -23.68 -4.63 -24.10
N LYS A 5 -22.50 -4.41 -24.69
CA LYS A 5 -21.96 -5.30 -25.71
C LYS A 5 -21.54 -6.62 -25.07
N LEU A 6 -21.40 -7.69 -25.87
CA LEU A 6 -20.87 -8.99 -25.44
C LEU A 6 -19.56 -8.89 -24.65
N ARG A 7 -18.69 -7.95 -25.01
CA ARG A 7 -17.44 -7.69 -24.29
C ARG A 7 -17.66 -7.25 -22.84
N GLU A 8 -18.59 -6.34 -22.63
CA GLU A 8 -18.88 -5.79 -21.29
C GLU A 8 -19.53 -6.85 -20.39
N LEU A 9 -20.39 -7.70 -20.97
CA LEU A 9 -20.96 -8.85 -20.26
C LEU A 9 -19.87 -9.84 -19.83
N LYS A 10 -18.92 -10.15 -20.72
CA LYS A 10 -17.79 -11.03 -20.39
C LYS A 10 -16.94 -10.47 -19.25
N GLU A 11 -16.62 -9.18 -19.28
CA GLU A 11 -15.87 -8.52 -18.20
C GLU A 11 -16.66 -8.52 -16.89
N ALA A 12 -17.97 -8.26 -16.93
CA ALA A 12 -18.81 -8.29 -15.74
C ALA A 12 -18.83 -9.67 -15.07
N PHE A 13 -18.99 -10.75 -15.84
CA PHE A 13 -18.89 -12.12 -15.32
C PHE A 13 -17.50 -12.42 -14.76
N THR A 14 -16.44 -11.97 -15.45
CA THR A 14 -15.05 -12.18 -15.02
C THR A 14 -14.76 -11.46 -13.70
N ALA A 15 -15.22 -10.22 -13.55
CA ALA A 15 -15.07 -9.42 -12.35
C ALA A 15 -15.82 -10.04 -11.15
N LEU A 16 -17.01 -10.60 -11.39
CA LEU A 16 -17.80 -11.26 -10.36
C LEU A 16 -17.10 -12.49 -9.78
N ILE A 17 -16.39 -13.25 -10.64
CA ILE A 17 -15.63 -14.43 -10.24
C ILE A 17 -14.29 -14.05 -9.59
N LYS A 18 -13.56 -13.07 -10.16
CA LYS A 18 -12.25 -12.63 -9.62
C LYS A 18 -12.37 -11.88 -8.29
N GLY A 19 -13.53 -11.29 -8.03
CA GLY A 19 -13.79 -10.53 -6.82
C GLY A 19 -13.35 -9.06 -6.93
N PRO A 20 -13.45 -8.32 -5.82
CA PRO A 20 -13.23 -6.88 -5.80
C PRO A 20 -11.74 -6.53 -6.00
N TYR A 21 -11.50 -5.47 -6.76
CA TYR A 21 -10.16 -4.91 -6.99
C TYR A 21 -9.64 -4.04 -5.83
N THR A 22 -10.21 -4.19 -4.64
CA THR A 22 -9.87 -3.40 -3.46
C THR A 22 -8.91 -4.16 -2.54
N THR A 23 -8.16 -3.43 -1.73
CA THR A 23 -7.34 -4.01 -0.66
C THR A 23 -8.22 -4.33 0.56
N LYS A 24 -7.73 -5.21 1.44
CA LYS A 24 -8.43 -5.62 2.67
C LYS A 24 -8.23 -4.63 3.82
N PHE A 25 -7.99 -3.35 3.53
CA PHE A 25 -7.80 -2.32 4.56
C PHE A 25 -9.11 -2.10 5.35
N PRO A 26 -9.07 -1.89 6.68
CA PRO A 26 -7.90 -1.82 7.57
C PRO A 26 -7.45 -3.19 8.14
N LYS A 27 -8.16 -4.28 7.81
CA LYS A 27 -7.84 -5.63 8.34
C LYS A 27 -6.45 -6.10 7.91
N ILE A 28 -6.02 -5.75 6.70
CA ILE A 28 -4.68 -6.02 6.19
C ILE A 28 -4.10 -4.70 5.67
N PRO A 29 -3.01 -4.20 6.26
CA PRO A 29 -2.33 -3.01 5.76
C PRO A 29 -1.72 -3.28 4.39
N ALA A 30 -1.63 -2.24 3.56
CA ALA A 30 -0.90 -2.35 2.30
C ALA A 30 0.60 -2.50 2.59
N PRO A 31 1.32 -3.42 1.92
CA PRO A 31 2.76 -3.56 2.09
C PRO A 31 3.46 -2.28 1.62
N ALA A 32 4.32 -1.73 2.47
CA ALA A 32 5.15 -0.59 2.12
C ALA A 32 6.31 -1.04 1.20
N ALA A 33 6.83 -0.11 0.39
CA ALA A 33 8.06 -0.37 -0.35
C ALA A 33 9.24 -0.62 0.61
N PRO A 34 10.26 -1.41 0.23
CA PRO A 34 11.37 -1.77 1.13
C PRO A 34 12.11 -0.58 1.77
N ALA A 35 12.20 0.54 1.06
CA ALA A 35 12.85 1.77 1.51
C ALA A 35 11.85 2.88 1.89
N TYR A 36 10.60 2.53 2.19
CA TYR A 36 9.60 3.49 2.63
C TYR A 36 10.03 4.13 3.95
N ARG A 37 10.10 5.47 3.99
CA ARG A 37 10.44 6.22 5.20
C ARG A 37 9.26 6.19 6.17
N GLY A 38 9.38 5.35 7.20
CA GLY A 38 8.42 5.22 8.29
C GLY A 38 8.71 6.17 9.46
N LYS A 39 8.24 5.77 10.64
CA LYS A 39 8.60 6.45 11.89
C LYS A 39 10.08 6.17 12.20
N PRO A 40 10.91 7.21 12.44
CA PRO A 40 12.28 6.99 12.89
C PRO A 40 12.31 6.26 14.24
N GLU A 41 13.20 5.29 14.36
CA GLU A 41 13.51 4.61 15.62
C GLU A 41 14.90 5.07 16.07
N PHE A 42 14.98 5.48 17.34
CA PHE A 42 16.23 5.94 17.93
C PHE A 42 16.94 4.76 18.58
N SER A 43 18.25 4.61 18.30
CA SER A 43 19.11 3.61 18.92
C SER A 43 20.04 4.27 19.92
N GLU A 44 19.88 3.94 21.21
CA GLU A 44 20.76 4.44 22.28
C GLU A 44 22.15 3.78 22.23
N GLU A 45 22.24 2.52 21.81
CA GLU A 45 23.49 1.75 21.75
C GLU A 45 24.46 2.29 20.68
N GLU A 46 23.92 2.79 19.57
CA GLU A 46 24.71 3.36 18.47
C GLU A 46 24.93 4.88 18.61
N CYS A 47 24.19 5.54 19.51
CA CYS A 47 24.26 6.98 19.68
C CYS A 47 25.49 7.40 20.50
N VAL A 48 26.37 8.20 19.90
CA VAL A 48 27.56 8.77 20.57
C VAL A 48 27.37 10.24 21.01
N VAL A 49 26.14 10.76 20.94
CA VAL A 49 25.79 12.13 21.35
C VAL A 49 26.66 13.21 20.68
N CYS A 50 27.04 13.01 19.41
CA CYS A 50 27.88 13.97 18.68
C CYS A 50 27.14 15.26 18.25
N GLY A 51 25.81 15.29 18.35
CA GLY A 51 25.01 16.45 17.96
C GLY A 51 24.89 16.69 16.45
N ALA A 52 25.49 15.84 15.60
CA ALA A 52 25.46 16.02 14.15
C ALA A 52 24.03 16.04 13.59
N CYS A 53 23.17 15.10 14.01
CA CYS A 53 21.78 15.00 13.57
C CYS A 53 20.91 16.23 13.90
N ALA A 54 21.35 17.12 14.81
CA ALA A 54 20.64 18.35 15.16
C ALA A 54 21.14 19.58 14.37
N ASN A 55 22.29 19.47 13.68
CA ASN A 55 22.94 20.54 12.92
C ASN A 55 22.93 20.25 11.40
N VAL A 56 21.94 19.49 10.93
CA VAL A 56 21.74 19.12 9.51
C VAL A 56 20.69 19.98 8.83
#